data_AF-A0A949ZTN7-F1
#
_entry.id   AF-A0A949ZTN7-F1
#
_cell.length_a   1.000
_cell.length_b   1.000
_cell.length_c   1.000
_cell.angle_alpha   90.00
_cell.angle_beta   90.00
_cell.angle_gamma   90.00
#
_symmetry.space_group_name_H-M   'P 1'
#
loop_
_entity.id
_entity.type
_entity.pdbx_description
1 polymer ?
#
loop_
_entity_poly.entity_id
_entity_poly.type
_entity_poly.pdbx_seq_one_letter_code
_entity_poly.pdbx_strand_id
1 'polypeptide(L)' 'MTYVEKIQVYLPKEELDALRKAASRSGRSVAELVRGAIRAAGLRTPTAGPVAIWDGEPRRPSVEHDTVHDEP' A
#
# COMPACT_ATOMS: atom_id res chain seq x y z
N MET A 1 19.99 5.33 -5.98
CA MET A 1 19.07 4.97 -7.09
C MET A 1 17.89 4.25 -6.45
N THR A 2 16.72 4.87 -6.39
CA THR A 2 15.54 4.21 -5.82
C THR A 2 15.05 3.17 -6.83
N TYR A 3 14.96 1.90 -6.43
CA TYR A 3 14.45 0.85 -7.29
C TYR A 3 12.97 1.12 -7.58
N VAL A 4 12.60 1.26 -8.85
CA VAL A 4 11.22 1.47 -9.29
C VAL A 4 10.90 0.40 -10.32
N GLU A 5 9.91 -0.43 -10.00
CA GLU A 5 9.36 -1.37 -10.94
C GLU A 5 8.44 -0.64 -11.92
N LYS A 6 8.60 -0.92 -13.22
CA LYS A 6 7.77 -0.31 -14.27
C LYS A 6 6.60 -1.22 -14.58
N ILE A 7 5.39 -0.72 -14.34
CA ILE A 7 4.14 -1.42 -14.60
C ILE A 7 3.41 -0.70 -15.73
N GLN A 8 2.94 -1.45 -16.73
CA GLN A 8 2.12 -0.93 -17.81
C GLN A 8 0.66 -1.34 -17.58
N VAL A 9 -0.25 -0.36 -17.60
CA VAL A 9 -1.69 -0.57 -17.36
C VAL A 9 -2.47 -0.05 -18.56
N TYR A 10 -3.43 -0.84 -19.02
CA TYR A 10 -4.36 -0.43 -20.06
C TYR A 10 -5.55 0.29 -19.45
N LEU A 11 -5.85 1.49 -19.97
CA LEU A 11 -7.05 2.24 -19.64
C LEU A 11 -7.87 2.45 -20.91
N PRO A 12 -9.21 2.38 -20.81
CA PRO A 12 -10.09 2.89 -21.85
C PRO A 12 -9.73 4.34 -22.21
N LYS A 13 -9.93 4.70 -23.48
CA LYS A 13 -9.55 6.02 -24.00
C LYS A 13 -10.20 7.16 -23.22
N GLU A 14 -11.46 6.97 -22.81
CA GLU A 14 -12.23 7.96 -22.05
C GLU A 14 -11.64 8.20 -20.66
N GLU A 15 -11.26 7.14 -19.95
CA GLU A 15 -10.62 7.24 -18.64
C GLU A 15 -9.23 7.87 -18.73
N LEU A 16 -8.46 7.54 -19.79
CA LEU A 16 -7.15 8.15 -20.03
C LEU A 16 -7.25 9.66 -20.30
N ASP A 17 -8.26 10.09 -21.05
CA ASP A 17 -8.50 11.51 -21.33
C ASP A 17 -8.92 12.26 -20.06
N ALA A 18 -9.83 11.68 -19.28
CA ALA A 18 -10.23 12.22 -17.98
C ALA A 18 -9.04 12.38 -17.02
N LEU A 19 -8.15 11.38 -16.98
CA LEU A 19 -6.93 11.43 -16.16
C LEU A 19 -5.98 12.55 -16.62
N ARG A 20 -5.79 12.72 -17.92
CA ARG A 20 -4.97 13.81 -18.47
C ARG A 20 -5.56 15.18 -18.15
N LYS A 21 -6.88 15.34 -18.26
CA LYS A 21 -7.58 16.57 -17.88
C LYS A 21 -7.42 16.88 -16.39
N ALA A 22 -7.49 15.86 -15.53
CA ALA A 22 -7.24 16.02 -14.09
C ALA A 22 -5.78 16.44 -13.80
N ALA A 23 -4.81 15.89 -14.53
CA ALA A 23 -3.40 16.30 -14.45
C ALA A 23 -3.22 17.77 -14.83
N SER A 24 -3.78 18.19 -15.98
CA SER A 24 -3.73 19.59 -16.43
C SER A 24 -4.38 20.55 -15.43
N ARG A 25 -5.53 20.17 -14.84
CA ARG A 25 -6.22 21.00 -13.84
C ARG A 25 -5.44 21.15 -12.54
N SER A 26 -4.72 20.11 -12.13
CA SER A 26 -3.98 20.09 -10.86
C SER A 26 -2.54 20.59 -10.97
N GLY A 27 -2.04 20.80 -12.20
CA GLY A 27 -0.64 21.15 -12.45
C GLY A 27 0.35 20.02 -12.10
N ARG A 28 -0.15 18.79 -11.90
CA ARG A 28 0.66 17.63 -11.52
C ARG A 28 0.88 16.71 -12.71
N SER A 29 1.93 15.91 -12.64
CA SER A 29 2.14 14.86 -13.65
C SER A 29 1.11 13.73 -13.52
N VAL A 30 0.76 13.09 -14.64
CA VAL A 30 -0.09 11.90 -14.64
C VAL A 30 0.48 10.81 -13.72
N ALA A 31 1.81 10.64 -13.73
CA ALA A 31 2.49 9.67 -12.88
C ALA A 31 2.32 9.97 -11.37
N GLU A 32 2.34 11.24 -10.96
CA GLU A 32 2.08 11.61 -9.57
C GLU A 32 0.63 11.37 -9.16
N LEU A 33 -0.34 11.68 -10.03
CA LEU A 33 -1.75 11.41 -9.75
C LEU A 33 -2.01 9.90 -9.60
N VAL A 34 -1.46 9.08 -10.50
CA VAL A 34 -1.59 7.63 -10.43
C VAL A 34 -0.93 7.08 -9.17
N ARG A 35 0.30 7.51 -8.83
CA ARG A 35 0.96 7.10 -7.58
C ARG A 35 0.18 7.50 -6.33
N GLY A 36 -0.39 8.71 -6.32
CA GLY A 36 -1.23 9.19 -5.22
C GLY A 36 -2.52 8.38 -5.08
N ALA A 37 -3.18 8.08 -6.20
CA ALA A 37 -4.39 7.26 -6.21
C ALA A 37 -4.13 5.84 -5.73
N ILE A 38 -3.07 5.18 -6.23
CA ILE A 38 -2.67 3.83 -5.78
C ILE A 38 -2.35 3.84 -4.28
N ARG A 39 -1.63 4.85 -3.79
CA ARG A 39 -1.34 4.97 -2.36
C ARG A 39 -2.62 5.10 -1.54
N ALA A 40 -3.58 5.91 -2.00
CA ALA A 40 -4.83 6.13 -1.29
C ALA A 40 -5.75 4.90 -1.29
N ALA A 41 -5.82 4.16 -2.41
CA ALA A 41 -6.73 3.04 -2.58
C ALA A 41 -6.17 1.70 -2.09
N GLY A 42 -4.88 1.43 -2.32
CA GLY A 42 -4.29 0.10 -2.11
C GLY A 42 -3.21 0.02 -1.03
N LEU A 43 -2.54 1.13 -0.70
CA LEU A 43 -1.49 1.16 0.34
C LEU A 43 -1.95 1.81 1.64
N ARG A 44 -3.24 2.12 1.77
CA ARG A 44 -3.81 2.48 3.06
C ARG A 44 -3.86 1.19 3.87
N THR A 45 -2.95 1.03 4.83
CA THR A 45 -2.93 -0.12 5.73
C THR A 45 -4.31 -0.28 6.34
N PRO A 46 -5.01 -1.40 6.15
CA PRO A 46 -6.19 -1.68 6.95
C PRO A 46 -5.72 -1.73 8.41
N THR A 47 -6.08 -0.72 9.20
CA THR A 47 -5.85 -0.76 10.64
C THR A 47 -6.83 -1.78 11.22
N ALA A 48 -6.46 -3.07 11.17
CA ALA A 48 -7.21 -4.12 11.84
C ALA A 48 -6.59 -4.35 13.22
N GLY A 49 -7.37 -4.04 14.26
CA GLY A 49 -7.01 -4.23 15.67
C GLY A 49 -6.28 -3.04 16.32
N PRO A 50 -6.22 -3.00 17.66
CA PRO A 50 -5.66 -1.87 18.42
C PRO A 50 -4.15 -1.68 18.27
N VAL A 51 -3.43 -2.65 17.69
CA VAL A 51 -1.97 -2.60 17.56
C VAL A 51 -1.54 -2.52 16.08
N ALA A 52 -2.16 -3.24 15.14
CA ALA A 52 -1.96 -3.12 13.68
C ALA A 52 -0.48 -2.93 13.21
N ILE A 53 0.49 -3.45 13.95
CA ILE A 53 1.93 -3.36 13.62
C ILE A 53 2.30 -4.42 12.58
N TRP A 54 1.55 -5.52 12.49
CA TRP A 54 1.91 -6.67 11.66
C TRP A 54 0.69 -7.53 11.28
N ASP A 55 0.65 -8.02 10.04
CA ASP A 55 -0.45 -8.78 9.43
C ASP A 55 -0.26 -10.31 9.46
N GLY A 56 0.80 -10.82 10.09
CA GLY A 56 1.05 -12.26 10.14
C GLY A 56 0.40 -12.96 11.34
N GLU A 57 0.30 -14.28 11.25
CA GLU A 57 -0.15 -15.12 12.37
C GLU A 57 0.97 -15.19 13.43
N PRO A 58 0.72 -14.79 14.69
CA PRO A 58 1.72 -14.88 15.74
C PRO A 58 2.17 -16.33 15.91
N ARG A 59 3.48 -16.57 15.84
CA ARG A 59 4.06 -17.92 16.01
C ARG A 59 3.70 -18.53 17.37
N ARG A 60 3.53 -17.69 18.39
CA ARG A 60 3.05 -18.04 19.74
C ARG A 60 2.26 -16.87 20.32
N PRO A 61 1.19 -17.12 21.10
CA PRO A 61 0.51 -16.08 21.86
C PRO A 61 1.40 -15.54 22.97
N SER A 62 1.15 -14.29 23.40
CA SER A 62 1.94 -13.63 24.45
C SER A 62 1.98 -14.38 25.79
N VAL A 63 1.01 -15.28 26.04
CA VAL A 63 0.94 -16.11 27.26
C VAL A 63 1.99 -17.23 27.28
N GLU A 64 2.52 -17.63 26.13
CA GLU A 64 3.57 -18.65 26.01
C GLU A 64 4.98 -18.05 26.05
N HIS A 65 5.11 -16.74 26.32
CA HIS A 65 6.42 -16.09 26.41
C HIS A 65 7.21 -16.57 27.63
N ASP A 66 6.51 -16.89 28.74
CA ASP A 66 7.16 -17.36 29.96
C ASP A 66 7.76 -18.77 29.80
N THR A 67 7.19 -19.59 28.90
CA THR A 67 7.63 -20.96 28.64
C THR A 67 8.86 -21.05 27.73
N VAL A 68 9.35 -19.93 27.18
CA VAL A 68 10.52 -19.89 26.28
C VAL A 68 11.83 -20.20 27.01
N HIS A 69 11.85 -20.07 28.34
CA HIS A 69 13.03 -20.31 29.17
C HIS A 69 12.92 -21.57 30.04
N ASP A 70 11.84 -22.35 29.89
CA ASP A 70 11.56 -23.53 30.72
C ASP A 70 12.20 -24.82 30.20
N GLU A 71 12.73 -24.85 28.97
CA GLU A 71 13.44 -26.01 28.43
C GLU A 71 14.94 -25.71 28.20
N PRO A 72 15.86 -26.62 28.59
CA PRO A 72 17.31 -26.45 28.47
C PRO A 72 17.87 -26.61 27.04
#